data_AF-A0A0P6X551-F1
#
_entry.id   AF-A0A0P6X551-F1
#
_cell.length_a   1.000
_cell.length_b   1.000
_cell.length_c   1.000
_cell.angle_alpha   90.00
_cell.angle_beta   90.00
_cell.angle_gamma   90.00
#
_symmetry.space_group_name_H-M   'P 1'
#
loop_
_entity.id
_entity.type
_entity.pdbx_description
1 polymer ?
#
loop_
_entity_poly.entity_id
_entity_poly.type
_entity_poly.pdbx_seq_one_letter_code
_entity_poly.pdbx_strand_id
1 'polypeptide(L)'
;MTDITSRIHWLSFTVHAPTDSAFILYDLVFKDLFGPLQCLEHGGRSFRLIHKNAMEFKIYTDPVTNQGIYFHYEIPGSACDCIDWERFYALYDLLESNYKDKYSFTRLDYAFDHVPFEPHQVKEAILNNDLRSLAKRETLQIHESPLEKREGEGVGTSTVSLGSRTSERMIRVYDKRGFTRLEIEMKDKRADLVARQLLALPEERLWFSVAQAHLLDYVDFKTEWWQAFIVANKRAGATISNPTEFSMRKLITWIDKQVSPALSVAIDILPEEVMKSIVNRGRRRRGDRYSLLLADSQPTTTFDGEGTREGRGPRQSVGGGL
;
A
#
# COMPACT_ATOMS: atom_id res chain seq x y z
N MET A 1 2.78 -22.20 2.76
CA MET A 1 1.69 -21.23 2.97
C MET A 1 2.22 -19.88 2.58
N THR A 2 1.46 -19.11 1.80
CA THR A 2 1.82 -17.72 1.50
C THR A 2 1.68 -16.90 2.79
N ASP A 3 2.65 -16.02 3.05
CA ASP A 3 2.60 -15.15 4.22
C ASP A 3 1.46 -14.13 4.07
N ILE A 4 0.75 -13.88 5.18
CA ILE A 4 -0.30 -12.85 5.22
C ILE A 4 0.38 -11.48 5.25
N THR A 5 0.10 -10.65 4.25
CA THR A 5 0.56 -9.26 4.22
C THR A 5 -0.56 -8.32 4.64
N SER A 6 -0.25 -7.15 5.19
CA SER A 6 -1.27 -6.19 5.57
C SER A 6 -0.84 -4.76 5.31
N ARG A 7 -1.80 -3.87 5.05
CA ARG A 7 -1.52 -2.48 4.67
C ARG A 7 -2.74 -1.57 4.84
N ILE A 8 -2.49 -0.28 4.93
CA ILE A 8 -3.53 0.74 4.71
C ILE A 8 -3.94 0.69 3.23
N HIS A 9 -5.23 0.54 2.97
CA HIS A 9 -5.82 0.49 1.64
C HIS A 9 -6.74 1.68 1.33
N TRP A 10 -7.08 2.49 2.32
CA TRP A 10 -7.73 3.78 2.10
C TRP A 10 -7.43 4.68 3.28
N LEU A 11 -7.15 5.95 3.02
CA LEU A 11 -7.05 6.95 4.08
C LEU A 11 -7.74 8.24 3.61
N SER A 12 -8.62 8.79 4.44
CA SER A 12 -9.11 10.16 4.25
C SER A 12 -9.11 10.92 5.56
N PHE A 13 -8.83 12.20 5.49
CA PHE A 13 -8.76 13.08 6.66
C PHE A 13 -9.11 14.51 6.29
N THR A 14 -9.62 15.24 7.27
CA THR A 14 -9.98 16.66 7.15
C THR A 14 -9.05 17.46 8.04
N VAL A 15 -8.62 18.64 7.55
CA VAL A 15 -7.81 19.60 8.32
C VAL A 15 -8.48 20.95 8.29
N HIS A 16 -8.71 21.54 9.46
CA HIS A 16 -9.29 22.86 9.66
C HIS A 16 -8.18 23.93 9.63
N ALA A 17 -7.73 24.26 8.42
CA ALA A 17 -6.71 25.24 8.14
C ALA A 17 -6.95 25.91 6.77
N PRO A 18 -6.29 27.05 6.46
CA PRO A 18 -6.39 27.72 5.17
C PRO A 18 -6.07 26.80 3.99
N THR A 19 -6.74 27.00 2.85
CA THR A 19 -6.59 26.18 1.64
C THR A 19 -5.12 26.04 1.18
N ASP A 20 -4.30 27.09 1.32
CA ASP A 20 -2.87 27.03 0.95
C ASP A 20 -2.09 25.98 1.76
N SER A 21 -2.50 25.72 3.00
CA SER A 21 -1.90 24.66 3.83
C SER A 21 -2.12 23.27 3.24
N ALA A 22 -3.21 23.07 2.48
CA ALA A 22 -3.44 21.81 1.79
C ALA A 22 -2.31 21.57 0.79
N PHE A 23 -1.98 22.53 -0.06
CA PHE A 23 -0.95 22.33 -1.09
C PHE A 23 0.46 22.26 -0.52
N ILE A 24 0.74 22.98 0.57
CA ILE A 24 2.01 22.85 1.30
C ILE A 24 2.17 21.43 1.84
N LEU A 25 1.13 20.88 2.49
CA LEU A 25 1.14 19.51 3.00
C LEU A 25 1.36 18.50 1.87
N TYR A 26 0.68 18.68 0.74
CA TYR A 26 0.85 17.82 -0.44
C TYR A 26 2.27 17.86 -0.98
N ASP A 27 2.81 19.07 -1.13
CA ASP A 27 4.15 19.28 -1.66
C ASP A 27 5.24 18.66 -0.78
N LEU A 28 5.05 18.70 0.54
CA LEU A 28 5.99 18.13 1.51
C LEU A 28 5.96 16.59 1.56
N VAL A 29 4.78 15.98 1.46
CA VAL A 29 4.61 14.55 1.77
C VAL A 29 4.39 13.69 0.52
N PHE A 30 3.77 14.22 -0.52
CA PHE A 30 3.13 13.41 -1.57
C PHE A 30 3.51 13.78 -3.01
N LYS A 31 3.99 15.00 -3.27
CA LYS A 31 4.26 15.48 -4.64
C LYS A 31 5.34 14.68 -5.36
N ASP A 32 6.37 14.22 -4.65
CA ASP A 32 7.43 13.39 -5.20
C ASP A 32 6.91 12.00 -5.64
N LEU A 33 5.89 11.49 -4.95
CA LEU A 33 5.24 10.21 -5.28
C LEU A 33 4.27 10.31 -6.44
N PHE A 34 3.42 11.33 -6.44
CA PHE A 34 2.27 11.37 -7.34
C PHE A 34 2.31 12.47 -8.40
N GLY A 35 3.32 13.33 -8.37
CA GLY A 35 3.49 14.40 -9.33
C GLY A 35 2.53 15.58 -9.10
N PRO A 36 2.32 16.43 -10.11
CA PRO A 36 1.50 17.62 -9.97
C PRO A 36 0.01 17.29 -9.85
N LEU A 37 -0.71 18.13 -9.10
CA LEU A 37 -2.17 18.11 -9.04
C LEU A 37 -2.77 18.84 -10.25
N GLN A 38 -3.88 18.31 -10.75
CA GLN A 38 -4.76 18.94 -11.73
C GLN A 38 -6.01 19.42 -11.03
N CYS A 39 -6.33 20.71 -11.16
CA CYS A 39 -7.60 21.27 -10.68
C CYS A 39 -8.72 20.83 -11.62
N LEU A 40 -9.81 20.33 -11.06
CA LEU A 40 -11.04 20.06 -11.79
C LEU A 40 -11.97 21.27 -11.67
N GLU A 41 -12.62 21.64 -12.77
CA GLU A 41 -13.57 22.76 -12.83
C GLU A 41 -14.90 22.49 -12.11
N HIS A 42 -15.02 21.33 -11.44
CA HIS A 42 -16.20 20.96 -10.68
C HIS A 42 -15.83 20.42 -9.29
N GLY A 43 -16.73 20.68 -8.36
CA GLY A 43 -16.65 20.23 -6.98
C GLY A 43 -17.27 18.86 -6.73
N GLY A 44 -17.34 18.47 -5.45
CA GLY A 44 -17.96 17.23 -5.00
C GLY A 44 -17.92 17.11 -3.48
N ARG A 45 -18.77 16.27 -2.90
CA ARG A 45 -18.86 16.06 -1.44
C ARG A 45 -18.96 17.36 -0.62
N SER A 46 -19.74 18.31 -1.11
CA SER A 46 -19.92 19.63 -0.48
C SER A 46 -18.69 20.55 -0.54
N PHE A 47 -17.78 20.33 -1.48
CA PHE A 47 -16.68 21.23 -1.83
C PHE A 47 -16.86 21.80 -3.23
N ARG A 48 -16.37 23.01 -3.48
CA ARG A 48 -16.46 23.68 -4.78
C ARG A 48 -15.36 23.23 -5.74
N LEU A 49 -14.19 22.86 -5.22
CA LEU A 49 -13.02 22.49 -6.01
C LEU A 49 -12.48 21.12 -5.61
N ILE A 50 -11.96 20.40 -6.60
CA ILE A 50 -11.24 19.13 -6.43
C ILE A 50 -9.92 19.22 -7.17
N HIS A 51 -8.83 18.91 -6.48
CA HIS A 51 -7.50 18.77 -7.07
C HIS A 51 -7.15 17.29 -7.07
N LYS A 52 -6.79 16.71 -8.23
CA LYS A 52 -6.44 15.29 -8.33
C LYS A 52 -5.16 15.03 -9.11
N ASN A 53 -4.55 13.87 -8.89
CA ASN A 53 -3.42 13.40 -9.72
C ASN A 53 -3.75 12.08 -10.45
N ALA A 54 -2.76 11.53 -11.15
CA ALA A 54 -2.93 10.32 -11.96
C ALA A 54 -3.24 9.04 -11.15
N MET A 55 -3.00 9.04 -9.83
CA MET A 55 -3.29 7.91 -8.95
C MET A 55 -4.65 8.02 -8.24
N GLU A 56 -5.49 8.97 -8.69
CA GLU A 56 -6.81 9.28 -8.13
C GLU A 56 -6.80 9.79 -6.68
N PHE A 57 -5.64 10.17 -6.16
CA PHE A 57 -5.52 10.99 -4.95
C PHE A 57 -6.26 12.31 -5.16
N LYS A 58 -7.00 12.75 -4.15
CA LYS A 58 -7.81 13.97 -4.24
C LYS A 58 -7.62 14.87 -3.03
N ILE A 59 -7.59 16.16 -3.28
CA ILE A 59 -7.74 17.22 -2.28
C ILE A 59 -9.01 17.99 -2.62
N TYR A 60 -9.94 18.04 -1.68
CA TYR A 60 -11.14 18.84 -1.77
C TYR A 60 -10.94 20.15 -1.02
N THR A 61 -11.24 21.26 -1.67
CA THR A 61 -11.01 22.62 -1.18
C THR A 61 -12.26 23.48 -1.40
N ASP A 62 -12.33 24.59 -0.69
CA ASP A 62 -13.44 25.55 -0.75
C ASP A 62 -14.79 24.90 -0.40
N PRO A 63 -15.02 24.55 0.88
CA PRO A 63 -16.28 23.96 1.31
C PRO A 63 -17.47 24.87 0.96
N VAL A 64 -18.56 24.26 0.49
CA VAL A 64 -19.81 24.96 0.13
C VAL A 64 -20.51 25.50 1.36
N THR A 65 -20.33 24.84 2.51
CA THR A 65 -20.94 25.24 3.78
C THR A 65 -20.14 26.37 4.45
N ASN A 66 -20.82 27.32 5.09
CA ASN A 66 -20.18 28.39 5.88
C ASN A 66 -19.61 27.89 7.23
N GLN A 67 -19.25 26.60 7.33
CA GLN A 67 -18.81 25.95 8.57
C GLN A 67 -17.33 26.20 8.91
N GLY A 68 -16.70 27.17 8.26
CA GLY A 68 -15.30 27.55 8.46
C GLY A 68 -14.40 27.11 7.31
N ILE A 69 -13.10 27.32 7.50
CA ILE A 69 -12.07 27.08 6.49
C ILE A 69 -11.43 25.72 6.78
N TYR A 70 -11.58 24.78 5.85
CA TYR A 70 -10.99 23.44 5.94
C TYR A 70 -10.80 22.83 4.55
N PHE A 71 -9.96 21.81 4.48
CA PHE A 71 -9.75 20.98 3.29
C PHE A 71 -9.78 19.50 3.67
N HIS A 72 -9.98 18.65 2.66
CA HIS A 72 -10.10 17.21 2.86
C HIS A 72 -9.24 16.43 1.88
N TYR A 73 -8.51 15.45 2.40
CA TYR A 73 -7.69 14.53 1.64
C TYR A 73 -8.41 13.20 1.46
N GLU A 74 -8.37 12.65 0.25
CA GLU A 74 -8.79 11.28 -0.07
C GLU A 74 -7.66 10.56 -0.79
N ILE A 75 -7.17 9.48 -0.16
CA ILE A 75 -6.09 8.64 -0.64
C ILE A 75 -6.67 7.25 -0.92
N PRO A 76 -7.04 6.94 -2.18
CA PRO A 76 -7.61 5.65 -2.53
C PRO A 76 -6.55 4.54 -2.49
N GLY A 77 -6.97 3.28 -2.52
CA GLY A 77 -6.06 2.15 -2.38
C GLY A 77 -4.94 2.06 -3.41
N SER A 78 -5.19 2.50 -4.64
CA SER A 78 -4.14 2.63 -5.66
C SER A 78 -3.05 3.63 -5.26
N ALA A 79 -3.42 4.73 -4.59
CA ALA A 79 -2.47 5.72 -4.09
C ALA A 79 -1.80 5.25 -2.79
N CYS A 80 -2.54 4.67 -1.84
CA CYS A 80 -1.97 4.06 -0.63
C CYS A 80 -0.94 2.98 -0.97
N ASP A 81 -1.15 2.23 -2.05
CA ASP A 81 -0.20 1.25 -2.57
C ASP A 81 1.17 1.84 -2.96
N CYS A 82 1.28 3.16 -3.11
CA CYS A 82 2.54 3.83 -3.45
C CYS A 82 3.19 4.54 -2.26
N ILE A 83 2.54 4.56 -1.10
CA ILE A 83 3.02 5.23 0.12
C ILE A 83 3.66 4.18 1.02
N ASP A 84 4.91 4.41 1.41
CA ASP A 84 5.63 3.61 2.41
C ASP A 84 5.28 4.05 3.84
N TRP A 85 5.61 3.20 4.81
CA TRP A 85 5.31 3.45 6.21
C TRP A 85 5.91 4.78 6.71
N GLU A 86 7.15 5.10 6.31
CA GLU A 86 7.87 6.30 6.71
C GLU A 86 7.10 7.58 6.34
N ARG A 87 6.48 7.62 5.15
CA ARG A 87 5.67 8.76 4.74
C ARG A 87 4.35 8.86 5.49
N PHE A 88 3.74 7.72 5.82
CA PHE A 88 2.55 7.69 6.67
C PHE A 88 2.87 8.20 8.09
N TYR A 89 4.02 7.82 8.64
CA TYR A 89 4.52 8.34 9.91
C TYR A 89 4.83 9.84 9.83
N ALA A 90 5.53 10.29 8.78
CA ALA A 90 5.85 11.71 8.57
C ALA A 90 4.59 12.57 8.38
N LEU A 91 3.57 12.06 7.68
CA LEU A 91 2.27 12.71 7.58
C LEU A 91 1.67 12.92 8.98
N TYR A 92 1.67 11.87 9.80
CA TYR A 92 1.10 11.93 11.14
C TYR A 92 1.86 12.92 12.04
N ASP A 93 3.20 12.86 12.04
CA ASP A 93 4.04 13.79 12.81
C ASP A 93 3.82 15.25 12.40
N LEU A 94 3.70 15.51 11.09
CA LEU A 94 3.41 16.85 10.56
C LEU A 94 2.01 17.31 11.01
N LEU A 95 1.00 16.44 10.92
CA LEU A 95 -0.36 16.74 11.37
C LEU A 95 -0.42 17.04 12.88
N GLU A 96 0.21 16.22 13.71
CA GLU A 96 0.27 16.43 15.17
C GLU A 96 1.04 17.71 15.52
N SER A 97 2.15 17.98 14.86
CA SER A 97 3.01 19.13 15.18
C SER A 97 2.42 20.48 14.74
N ASN A 98 1.72 20.51 13.60
CA ASN A 98 1.26 21.77 12.98
C ASN A 98 -0.24 22.01 13.11
N TYR A 99 -1.03 20.95 13.25
CA TYR A 99 -2.49 21.00 13.22
C TYR A 99 -3.13 20.29 14.40
N LYS A 100 -2.43 20.17 15.54
CA LYS A 100 -2.97 19.55 16.76
C LYS A 100 -4.40 20.02 17.05
N ASP A 101 -5.29 19.06 17.29
CA ASP A 101 -6.73 19.26 17.54
C ASP A 101 -7.53 19.92 16.39
N LYS A 102 -6.92 20.13 15.22
CA LYS A 102 -7.51 20.73 14.02
C LYS A 102 -7.60 19.77 12.85
N TYR A 103 -7.42 18.48 13.06
CA TYR A 103 -7.62 17.47 12.03
C TYR A 103 -8.30 16.23 12.58
N SER A 104 -8.93 15.48 11.69
CA SER A 104 -9.52 14.19 11.99
C SER A 104 -9.41 13.25 10.81
N PHE A 105 -9.07 11.98 11.07
CA PHE A 105 -9.22 10.95 10.05
C PHE A 105 -10.70 10.56 9.95
N THR A 106 -11.21 10.57 8.73
CA THR A 106 -12.64 10.39 8.42
C THR A 106 -12.92 9.02 7.84
N ARG A 107 -11.91 8.37 7.23
CA ARG A 107 -11.98 6.98 6.78
C ARG A 107 -10.60 6.34 6.81
N LEU A 108 -10.58 5.08 7.22
CA LEU A 108 -9.43 4.19 7.16
C LEU A 108 -9.93 2.82 6.70
N ASP A 109 -9.45 2.33 5.57
CA ASP A 109 -9.64 0.92 5.19
C ASP A 109 -8.29 0.21 5.41
N TYR A 110 -8.26 -0.87 6.19
CA TYR A 110 -7.07 -1.68 6.41
C TYR A 110 -7.27 -3.07 5.81
N ALA A 111 -6.32 -3.52 4.99
CA ALA A 111 -6.40 -4.77 4.24
C ALA A 111 -5.45 -5.82 4.81
N PHE A 112 -5.93 -7.06 4.88
CA PHE A 112 -5.19 -8.28 5.13
C PHE A 112 -5.28 -9.16 3.87
N ASP A 113 -4.15 -9.43 3.24
CA ASP A 113 -4.04 -10.18 2.00
C ASP A 113 -3.55 -11.60 2.25
N HIS A 114 -3.93 -12.53 1.38
CA HIS A 114 -3.60 -13.95 1.51
C HIS A 114 -4.13 -14.58 2.81
N VAL A 115 -5.31 -14.14 3.26
CA VAL A 115 -5.96 -14.74 4.43
C VAL A 115 -6.28 -16.23 4.17
N PRO A 116 -6.20 -17.11 5.18
CA PRO A 116 -6.26 -18.57 5.01
C PRO A 116 -7.70 -19.10 4.89
N PHE A 117 -8.57 -18.31 4.28
CA PHE A 117 -9.98 -18.63 4.07
C PHE A 117 -10.49 -17.97 2.81
N GLU A 118 -11.67 -18.37 2.38
CA GLU A 118 -12.36 -17.87 1.19
C GLU A 118 -13.67 -17.14 1.56
N PRO A 119 -14.20 -16.29 0.66
CA PRO A 119 -15.48 -15.60 0.90
C PRO A 119 -16.63 -16.56 1.22
N HIS A 120 -16.69 -17.74 0.59
CA HIS A 120 -17.77 -18.70 0.81
C HIS A 120 -17.77 -19.25 2.26
N GLN A 121 -16.59 -19.49 2.85
CA GLN A 121 -16.47 -19.96 4.23
C GLN A 121 -16.96 -18.91 5.23
N VAL A 122 -16.73 -17.63 4.92
CA VAL A 122 -17.24 -16.50 5.71
C VAL A 122 -18.77 -16.45 5.64
N LYS A 123 -19.35 -16.57 4.45
CA LYS A 123 -20.81 -16.67 4.25
C LYS A 123 -21.39 -17.82 5.08
N GLU A 124 -20.84 -19.02 4.98
CA GLU A 124 -21.30 -20.20 5.72
C GLU A 124 -21.24 -19.99 7.23
N ALA A 125 -20.13 -19.47 7.76
CA ALA A 125 -20.00 -19.21 9.19
C ALA A 125 -21.02 -18.19 9.70
N ILE A 126 -21.35 -17.16 8.90
CA ILE A 126 -22.40 -16.18 9.26
C ILE A 126 -23.78 -16.87 9.30
N LEU A 127 -24.10 -17.68 8.30
CA LEU A 127 -25.37 -18.39 8.20
C LEU A 127 -25.55 -19.44 9.31
N ASN A 128 -24.46 -20.10 9.72
CA ASN A 128 -24.45 -21.11 10.77
C ASN A 128 -24.44 -20.54 12.19
N ASN A 129 -24.44 -19.21 12.35
CA ASN A 129 -24.29 -18.52 13.64
C ASN A 129 -22.92 -18.71 14.32
N ASP A 130 -21.89 -19.04 13.56
CA ASP A 130 -20.50 -19.19 14.02
C ASP A 130 -19.75 -17.86 14.06
N LEU A 131 -20.46 -16.75 14.28
CA LEU A 131 -19.92 -15.40 14.34
C LEU A 131 -20.44 -14.64 15.56
N ARG A 132 -19.52 -14.08 16.35
CA ARG A 132 -19.79 -12.96 17.25
C ARG A 132 -19.43 -11.67 16.53
N SER A 133 -20.38 -10.74 16.40
CA SER A 133 -20.13 -9.46 15.73
C SER A 133 -20.93 -8.32 16.33
N LEU A 134 -20.41 -7.10 16.21
CA LEU A 134 -21.15 -5.87 16.47
C LEU A 134 -21.98 -5.41 15.25
N ALA A 135 -21.77 -6.03 14.08
CA ALA A 135 -22.61 -5.79 12.91
C ALA A 135 -23.96 -6.50 13.05
N LYS A 136 -25.01 -5.89 12.50
CA LYS A 136 -26.31 -6.56 12.42
C LYS A 136 -26.30 -7.56 11.26
N ARG A 137 -26.86 -8.75 11.46
CA ARG A 137 -26.78 -9.85 10.48
C ARG A 137 -27.49 -9.53 9.17
N GLU A 138 -28.56 -8.75 9.22
CA GLU A 138 -29.30 -8.28 8.03
C GLU A 138 -28.47 -7.37 7.11
N THR A 139 -27.29 -6.91 7.56
CA THR A 139 -26.34 -6.18 6.72
C THR A 139 -25.43 -7.08 5.90
N LEU A 140 -25.57 -8.41 6.00
CA LEU A 140 -24.86 -9.36 5.16
C LEU A 140 -25.19 -9.10 3.68
N GLN A 141 -24.17 -8.85 2.88
CA GLN A 141 -24.27 -8.72 1.44
C GLN A 141 -23.33 -9.70 0.78
N ILE A 142 -23.82 -10.41 -0.23
CA ILE A 142 -23.06 -11.38 -1.01
C ILE A 142 -23.16 -10.96 -2.46
N HIS A 143 -22.02 -10.80 -3.12
CA HIS A 143 -21.93 -10.49 -4.52
C HIS A 143 -21.05 -11.53 -5.21
N GLU A 144 -21.62 -12.25 -6.17
CA GLU A 144 -20.94 -13.26 -6.95
C GLU A 144 -20.93 -12.82 -8.41
N SER A 145 -19.78 -12.95 -9.07
CA SER A 145 -19.61 -12.59 -10.48
C SER A 145 -18.86 -13.71 -11.17
N PRO A 146 -19.56 -14.80 -11.56
CA PRO A 146 -18.94 -16.04 -12.03
C PRO A 146 -18.14 -15.88 -13.34
N LEU A 147 -18.42 -14.82 -14.12
CA LEU A 147 -17.75 -14.55 -15.39
C LEU A 147 -16.72 -13.41 -15.30
N GLU A 148 -16.62 -12.75 -14.14
CA GLU A 148 -15.64 -11.68 -13.96
C GLU A 148 -14.23 -12.29 -13.89
N LYS A 149 -13.30 -11.71 -14.64
CA LYS A 149 -11.89 -12.11 -14.59
C LYS A 149 -11.27 -11.59 -13.31
N ARG A 150 -10.53 -12.47 -12.61
CA ARG A 150 -9.67 -12.05 -11.49
C ARG A 150 -8.51 -11.20 -12.01
N GLU A 151 -7.93 -10.35 -11.18
CA GLU A 151 -6.75 -9.54 -11.55
C GLU A 151 -5.49 -10.40 -11.81
N GLY A 152 -5.51 -11.68 -11.43
CA GLY A 152 -4.51 -12.69 -11.77
C GLY A 152 -5.07 -13.72 -12.76
N GLU A 153 -4.87 -15.01 -12.46
CA GLU A 153 -5.42 -16.10 -13.26
C GLU A 153 -6.79 -16.56 -12.73
N GLY A 154 -7.68 -16.93 -13.65
CA GLY A 154 -8.99 -17.49 -13.35
C GLY A 154 -10.19 -16.58 -13.61
N VAL A 155 -11.38 -17.19 -13.53
CA VAL A 155 -12.68 -16.55 -13.69
C VAL A 155 -13.53 -16.80 -12.45
N GLY A 156 -14.44 -15.88 -12.18
CA GLY A 156 -15.30 -15.92 -11.02
C GLY A 156 -14.73 -15.12 -9.86
N THR A 157 -15.51 -14.19 -9.32
CA THR A 157 -15.18 -13.50 -8.08
C THR A 157 -16.34 -13.57 -7.11
N SER A 158 -16.03 -13.71 -5.82
CA SER A 158 -16.99 -13.64 -4.72
C SER A 158 -16.59 -12.53 -3.76
N THR A 159 -17.58 -11.81 -3.25
CA THR A 159 -17.42 -10.79 -2.23
C THR A 159 -18.50 -10.98 -1.17
N VAL A 160 -18.07 -11.12 0.08
CA VAL A 160 -18.95 -11.11 1.25
C VAL A 160 -18.66 -9.86 2.04
N SER A 161 -19.69 -9.06 2.32
CA SER A 161 -19.59 -7.87 3.16
C SER A 161 -20.52 -8.00 4.36
N LEU A 162 -20.08 -7.49 5.52
CA LEU A 162 -20.87 -7.45 6.74
C LEU A 162 -20.68 -6.09 7.42
N GLY A 163 -21.79 -5.45 7.80
CA GLY A 163 -21.86 -4.05 8.19
C GLY A 163 -22.48 -3.19 7.09
N SER A 164 -22.89 -1.96 7.43
CA SER A 164 -23.42 -1.01 6.45
C SER A 164 -22.30 -0.13 5.90
N ARG A 165 -22.40 0.29 4.63
CA ARG A 165 -21.53 1.36 4.10
C ARG A 165 -21.72 2.69 4.82
N THR A 166 -22.82 2.89 5.54
CA THR A 166 -23.06 4.10 6.34
C THR A 166 -22.69 3.94 7.81
N SER A 167 -22.29 2.74 8.27
CA SER A 167 -21.83 2.55 9.65
C SER A 167 -20.36 2.92 9.82
N GLU A 168 -19.96 3.16 11.07
CA GLU A 168 -18.56 3.45 11.43
C GLU A 168 -17.60 2.29 11.11
N ARG A 169 -18.11 1.06 10.98
CA ARG A 169 -17.32 -0.15 10.69
C ARG A 169 -18.04 -1.06 9.70
N MET A 170 -17.28 -1.71 8.83
CA MET A 170 -17.72 -2.76 7.90
C MET A 170 -16.53 -3.67 7.58
N ILE A 171 -16.77 -4.96 7.36
CA ILE A 171 -15.77 -5.86 6.77
C ILE A 171 -16.16 -6.26 5.34
N ARG A 172 -15.16 -6.53 4.51
CA ARG A 172 -15.30 -7.12 3.19
C ARG A 172 -14.31 -8.26 3.02
N VAL A 173 -14.76 -9.40 2.55
CA VAL A 173 -13.91 -10.55 2.19
C VAL A 173 -14.14 -10.86 0.73
N TYR A 174 -13.09 -10.80 -0.09
CA TYR A 174 -13.21 -11.00 -1.53
C TYR A 174 -11.95 -11.58 -2.16
N ASP A 175 -12.10 -12.21 -3.33
CA ASP A 175 -11.03 -12.93 -4.04
C ASP A 175 -10.66 -12.32 -5.41
N LYS A 176 -11.19 -11.14 -5.73
CA LYS A 176 -10.99 -10.44 -7.02
C LYS A 176 -9.53 -10.25 -7.42
N ARG A 177 -8.62 -10.18 -6.45
CA ARG A 177 -7.18 -9.93 -6.67
C ARG A 177 -6.37 -11.19 -6.99
N GLY A 178 -7.02 -12.35 -7.14
CA GLY A 178 -6.36 -13.65 -7.31
C GLY A 178 -5.94 -14.31 -5.99
N PHE A 179 -6.19 -13.65 -4.86
CA PHE A 179 -6.05 -14.17 -3.51
C PHE A 179 -7.22 -13.64 -2.66
N THR A 180 -7.55 -14.31 -1.57
CA THR A 180 -8.54 -13.78 -0.62
C THR A 180 -7.95 -12.62 0.16
N ARG A 181 -8.68 -11.50 0.16
CA ARG A 181 -8.44 -10.34 0.99
C ARG A 181 -9.57 -10.17 1.99
N LEU A 182 -9.21 -9.86 3.23
CA LEU A 182 -10.10 -9.28 4.24
C LEU A 182 -9.78 -7.79 4.38
N GLU A 183 -10.78 -6.92 4.24
CA GLU A 183 -10.67 -5.50 4.55
C GLU A 183 -11.58 -5.13 5.71
N ILE A 184 -11.09 -4.31 6.63
CA ILE A 184 -11.91 -3.60 7.61
C ILE A 184 -11.95 -2.11 7.23
N GLU A 185 -13.13 -1.63 6.88
CA GLU A 185 -13.43 -0.22 6.65
C GLU A 185 -13.88 0.41 7.98
N MET A 186 -13.27 1.54 8.33
CA MET A 186 -13.57 2.33 9.52
C MET A 186 -13.84 3.78 9.11
N LYS A 187 -14.79 4.43 9.77
CA LYS A 187 -15.19 5.84 9.50
C LYS A 187 -15.25 6.67 10.76
N ASP A 188 -15.25 7.98 10.55
CA ASP A 188 -15.48 9.01 11.57
C ASP A 188 -14.61 8.77 12.82
N LYS A 189 -15.23 8.69 14.01
CA LYS A 189 -14.52 8.52 15.28
C LYS A 189 -13.64 7.27 15.32
N ARG A 190 -14.09 6.17 14.69
CA ARG A 190 -13.29 4.93 14.67
C ARG A 190 -12.12 5.06 13.72
N ALA A 191 -12.29 5.71 12.56
CA ALA A 191 -11.18 6.00 11.66
C ALA A 191 -10.11 6.86 12.35
N ASP A 192 -10.53 7.95 13.02
CA ASP A 192 -9.61 8.84 13.75
C ASP A 192 -8.81 8.10 14.81
N LEU A 193 -9.49 7.34 15.68
CA LEU A 193 -8.84 6.57 16.73
C LEU A 193 -7.80 5.59 16.17
N VAL A 194 -8.20 4.77 15.19
CA VAL A 194 -7.34 3.68 14.70
C VAL A 194 -6.22 4.22 13.82
N ALA A 195 -6.47 5.23 12.99
CA ALA A 195 -5.44 5.85 12.18
C ALA A 195 -4.36 6.52 13.05
N ARG A 196 -4.74 7.24 14.12
CA ARG A 196 -3.75 7.79 15.08
C ARG A 196 -2.91 6.69 15.72
N GLN A 197 -3.53 5.59 16.15
CA GLN A 197 -2.78 4.47 16.74
C GLN A 197 -1.82 3.82 15.75
N LEU A 198 -2.24 3.58 14.51
CA LEU A 198 -1.37 2.98 13.49
C LEU A 198 -0.23 3.92 13.10
N LEU A 199 -0.57 5.15 12.71
CA LEU A 199 0.40 6.10 12.15
C LEU A 199 1.38 6.65 13.18
N ALA A 200 1.07 6.57 14.48
CA ALA A 200 2.00 6.91 15.57
C ALA A 200 3.06 5.83 15.84
N LEU A 201 2.91 4.62 15.30
CA LEU A 201 3.85 3.53 15.57
C LEU A 201 5.17 3.75 14.84
N PRO A 202 6.32 3.51 15.48
CA PRO A 202 7.65 3.73 14.92
C PRO A 202 8.07 2.65 13.92
N GLU A 203 7.26 1.60 13.71
CA GLU A 203 7.59 0.49 12.82
C GLU A 203 6.31 -0.12 12.21
N GLU A 204 6.31 -0.36 10.89
CA GLU A 204 5.17 -0.91 10.14
C GLU A 204 4.72 -2.28 10.67
N ARG A 205 5.66 -3.14 11.09
CA ARG A 205 5.34 -4.51 11.56
C ARG A 205 4.37 -4.55 12.74
N LEU A 206 4.23 -3.45 13.47
CA LEU A 206 3.30 -3.33 14.60
C LEU A 206 1.85 -3.08 14.12
N TRP A 207 1.65 -2.59 12.90
CA TRP A 207 0.34 -2.25 12.35
C TRP A 207 -0.59 -3.45 12.28
N PHE A 208 -0.07 -4.61 11.89
CA PHE A 208 -0.87 -5.84 11.80
C PHE A 208 -1.56 -6.15 13.12
N SER A 209 -0.82 -6.08 14.24
CA SER A 209 -1.32 -6.43 15.57
C SER A 209 -2.41 -5.46 16.06
N VAL A 210 -2.25 -4.16 15.80
CA VAL A 210 -3.22 -3.12 16.17
C VAL A 210 -4.48 -3.24 15.31
N ALA A 211 -4.33 -3.38 13.99
CA ALA A 211 -5.47 -3.54 13.10
C ALA A 211 -6.24 -4.84 13.39
N GLN A 212 -5.54 -5.94 13.67
CA GLN A 212 -6.15 -7.21 14.05
C GLN A 212 -6.93 -7.08 15.37
N ALA A 213 -6.42 -6.37 16.37
CA ALA A 213 -7.14 -6.13 17.62
C ALA A 213 -8.47 -5.41 17.38
N HIS A 214 -8.46 -4.34 16.56
CA HIS A 214 -9.69 -3.63 16.21
C HIS A 214 -10.68 -4.43 15.35
N LEU A 215 -10.16 -5.36 14.54
CA LEU A 215 -10.96 -6.32 13.81
C LEU A 215 -11.64 -7.32 14.75
N LEU A 216 -10.92 -7.87 15.73
CA LEU A 216 -11.46 -8.83 16.72
C LEU A 216 -12.50 -8.20 17.65
N ASP A 217 -12.38 -6.91 17.94
CA ASP A 217 -13.43 -6.13 18.62
C ASP A 217 -14.73 -6.07 17.82
N TYR A 218 -14.67 -6.21 16.49
CA TYR A 218 -15.80 -6.04 15.60
C TYR A 218 -16.42 -7.36 15.13
N VAL A 219 -15.58 -8.34 14.79
CA VAL A 219 -15.97 -9.68 14.30
C VAL A 219 -15.05 -10.74 14.90
N ASP A 220 -15.63 -11.87 15.28
CA ASP A 220 -14.90 -13.02 15.81
C ASP A 220 -15.61 -14.33 15.40
N PHE A 221 -15.01 -15.06 14.47
CA PHE A 221 -15.57 -16.30 13.93
C PHE A 221 -15.11 -17.52 14.76
N LYS A 222 -16.03 -18.43 15.04
CA LYS A 222 -15.78 -19.66 15.80
C LYS A 222 -15.34 -20.80 14.89
N THR A 223 -14.35 -20.56 14.05
CA THR A 223 -13.90 -21.48 13.00
C THR A 223 -12.38 -21.68 13.02
N GLU A 224 -11.91 -22.83 12.55
CA GLU A 224 -10.47 -23.15 12.55
C GLU A 224 -9.65 -22.21 11.66
N TRP A 225 -10.16 -21.83 10.49
CA TRP A 225 -9.49 -20.91 9.58
C TRP A 225 -9.36 -19.50 10.17
N TRP A 226 -10.30 -19.07 11.01
CA TRP A 226 -10.20 -17.79 11.70
C TRP A 226 -9.14 -17.84 12.78
N GLN A 227 -9.06 -18.94 13.54
CA GLN A 227 -7.98 -19.14 14.51
C GLN A 227 -6.61 -19.18 13.81
N ALA A 228 -6.50 -19.81 12.65
CA ALA A 228 -5.29 -19.80 11.84
C ALA A 228 -4.89 -18.37 11.43
N PHE A 229 -5.85 -17.54 11.02
CA PHE A 229 -5.62 -16.12 10.74
C PHE A 229 -5.17 -15.34 11.98
N ILE A 230 -5.80 -15.54 13.14
CA ILE A 230 -5.44 -14.86 14.39
C ILE A 230 -3.98 -15.16 14.77
N VAL A 231 -3.61 -16.45 14.77
CA VAL A 231 -2.29 -16.92 15.20
C VAL A 231 -1.18 -16.51 14.23
N ALA A 232 -1.50 -16.28 12.94
CA ALA A 232 -0.53 -15.87 11.92
C ALA A 232 0.16 -14.52 12.21
N ASN A 233 -0.40 -13.69 13.09
CA ASN A 233 0.21 -12.43 13.56
C ASN A 233 1.66 -12.63 14.07
N LYS A 234 1.97 -13.79 14.68
CA LYS A 234 3.32 -14.09 15.17
C LYS A 234 4.38 -14.18 14.06
N ARG A 235 3.98 -14.38 12.80
CA ARG A 235 4.88 -14.51 11.64
C ARG A 235 4.91 -13.26 10.76
N ALA A 236 3.82 -12.49 10.70
CA ALA A 236 3.73 -11.30 9.85
C ALA A 236 4.81 -10.23 10.17
N GLY A 237 5.31 -10.18 11.41
CA GLY A 237 6.42 -9.28 11.79
C GLY A 237 7.83 -9.79 11.47
N ALA A 238 7.98 -10.97 10.88
CA ALA A 238 9.27 -11.62 10.63
C ALA A 238 9.72 -11.57 9.15
N THR A 239 8.84 -11.22 8.21
CA THR A 239 9.15 -11.28 6.78
C THR A 239 9.04 -9.90 6.15
N ILE A 240 10.13 -9.13 6.19
CA ILE A 240 10.30 -8.03 5.24
C ILE A 240 10.63 -8.69 3.90
N SER A 241 9.64 -8.86 3.02
CA SER A 241 9.95 -9.03 1.60
C SER A 241 10.75 -7.81 1.17
N ASN A 242 11.91 -7.99 0.52
CA ASN A 242 12.79 -6.88 0.13
C ASN A 242 11.93 -5.76 -0.51
N PRO A 243 11.81 -4.58 0.13
CA PRO A 243 10.98 -3.47 -0.36
C PRO A 243 11.33 -3.08 -1.80
N THR A 244 12.57 -3.33 -2.21
CA THR A 244 13.05 -3.22 -3.59
C THR A 244 12.30 -4.17 -4.53
N GLU A 245 12.15 -5.45 -4.18
CA GLU A 245 11.47 -6.44 -5.02
C GLU A 245 9.98 -6.11 -5.21
N PHE A 246 9.30 -5.72 -4.14
CA PHE A 246 7.89 -5.34 -4.20
C PHE A 246 7.67 -4.06 -5.02
N SER A 247 8.52 -3.05 -4.82
CA SER A 247 8.51 -1.81 -5.60
C SER A 247 8.78 -2.09 -7.08
N MET A 248 9.72 -2.99 -7.39
CA MET A 248 10.03 -3.42 -8.75
C MET A 248 8.87 -4.14 -9.42
N ARG A 249 8.18 -5.08 -8.73
CA ARG A 249 6.99 -5.75 -9.28
C ARG A 249 5.86 -4.78 -9.61
N LYS A 250 5.62 -3.79 -8.75
CA LYS A 250 4.64 -2.72 -8.99
C LYS A 250 5.02 -1.85 -10.18
N LEU A 251 6.30 -1.44 -10.26
CA LEU A 251 6.81 -0.64 -11.36
C LEU A 251 6.69 -1.38 -12.69
N ILE A 252 7.06 -2.67 -12.74
CA ILE A 252 6.93 -3.52 -13.94
C ILE A 252 5.47 -3.61 -14.36
N THR A 253 4.56 -3.90 -13.43
CA THR A 253 3.12 -3.99 -13.73
C THR A 253 2.56 -2.67 -14.25
N TRP A 254 2.99 -1.53 -13.71
CA TRP A 254 2.59 -0.22 -14.19
C TRP A 254 3.15 0.07 -15.59
N ILE A 255 4.43 -0.23 -15.84
CA ILE A 255 5.05 -0.11 -17.17
C ILE A 255 4.24 -0.94 -18.18
N ASP A 256 3.98 -2.20 -17.85
CA ASP A 256 3.25 -3.12 -18.72
C ASP A 256 1.86 -2.60 -19.11
N LYS A 257 1.11 -2.09 -18.13
CA LYS A 257 -0.25 -1.62 -18.36
C LYS A 257 -0.35 -0.24 -18.99
N GLN A 258 0.53 0.69 -18.61
CA GLN A 258 0.36 2.12 -18.92
C GLN A 258 1.36 2.62 -19.97
N VAL A 259 2.56 2.04 -20.01
CA VAL A 259 3.66 2.55 -20.83
C VAL A 259 3.90 1.66 -22.05
N SER A 260 3.80 0.34 -21.91
CA SER A 260 4.14 -0.61 -22.98
C SER A 260 3.38 -0.38 -24.30
N PRO A 261 2.06 -0.10 -24.33
CA PRO A 261 1.37 0.14 -25.60
C PRO A 261 1.89 1.37 -26.35
N ALA A 262 2.09 2.48 -25.64
CA ALA A 262 2.62 3.70 -26.24
C ALA A 262 4.10 3.56 -26.64
N LEU A 263 4.87 2.83 -25.81
CA LEU A 263 6.28 2.56 -26.08
C LEU A 263 6.47 1.66 -27.31
N SER A 264 5.60 0.65 -27.50
CA SER A 264 5.59 -0.21 -28.69
C SER A 264 5.42 0.60 -29.96
N VAL A 265 4.39 1.45 -30.01
CA VAL A 265 4.11 2.31 -31.17
C VAL A 265 5.27 3.28 -31.43
N ALA A 266 5.88 3.82 -30.37
CA ALA A 266 7.03 4.71 -30.50
C ALA A 266 8.26 3.99 -31.08
N ILE A 267 8.51 2.73 -30.70
CA ILE A 267 9.61 1.92 -31.24
C ILE A 267 9.43 1.66 -32.74
N ASP A 268 8.20 1.41 -33.19
CA ASP A 268 7.92 1.09 -34.59
C ASP A 268 8.01 2.31 -35.54
N ILE A 269 7.74 3.51 -35.02
CA ILE A 269 7.62 4.74 -35.83
C ILE A 269 8.85 5.62 -35.74
N LEU A 270 9.51 5.68 -34.58
CA LEU A 270 10.59 6.63 -34.34
C LEU A 270 11.96 6.03 -34.70
N PRO A 271 12.88 6.83 -35.28
CA PRO A 271 14.26 6.42 -35.45
C PRO A 271 14.91 6.02 -34.12
N GLU A 272 15.79 5.02 -34.15
CA GLU A 272 16.46 4.47 -32.96
C GLU A 272 17.15 5.54 -32.09
N GLU A 273 17.73 6.56 -32.73
CA GLU A 273 18.40 7.68 -32.04
C GLU A 273 17.43 8.53 -31.21
N VAL A 274 16.18 8.66 -31.64
CA VAL A 274 15.13 9.34 -30.87
C VAL A 274 14.76 8.51 -29.64
N MET A 275 14.64 7.19 -29.80
CA MET A 275 14.37 6.27 -28.68
C MET A 275 15.49 6.27 -27.64
N LYS A 276 16.75 6.19 -28.09
CA LYS A 276 17.93 6.36 -27.22
C LYS A 276 17.89 7.69 -26.48
N SER A 277 17.53 8.78 -27.17
CA SER A 277 17.40 10.10 -26.55
C SER A 277 16.32 10.14 -25.47
N ILE A 278 15.15 9.52 -25.68
CA ILE A 278 14.08 9.39 -24.68
C ILE A 278 14.59 8.64 -23.44
N VAL A 279 15.23 7.49 -23.63
CA VAL A 279 15.78 6.68 -22.54
C VAL A 279 16.85 7.46 -21.78
N ASN A 280 17.74 8.16 -22.48
CA ASN A 280 18.80 8.97 -21.86
C ASN A 280 18.24 10.17 -21.08
N ARG A 281 17.20 10.85 -21.60
CA ARG A 281 16.48 11.87 -20.84
C ARG A 281 15.81 11.28 -19.59
N GLY A 282 15.21 10.10 -19.72
CA GLY A 282 14.67 9.34 -18.59
C GLY A 282 15.74 9.08 -17.54
N ARG A 283 16.89 8.52 -17.93
CA ARG A 283 18.05 8.26 -17.05
C ARG A 283 18.51 9.51 -16.30
N ARG A 284 18.60 10.66 -16.98
CA ARG A 284 19.00 11.94 -16.36
C ARG A 284 17.96 12.50 -15.39
N ARG A 285 16.69 12.12 -15.53
CA ARG A 285 15.58 12.57 -14.67
C ARG A 285 15.25 11.59 -13.53
N ARG A 286 15.94 10.44 -13.46
CA ARG A 286 15.78 9.51 -12.35
C ARG A 286 16.34 10.16 -11.09
N GLY A 287 15.49 10.40 -10.09
CA GLY A 287 15.92 10.83 -8.76
C GLY A 287 16.51 9.68 -7.94
N ASP A 288 16.99 10.01 -6.73
CA ASP A 288 17.70 9.09 -5.83
C ASP A 288 16.93 7.82 -5.49
N ARG A 289 15.59 7.88 -5.51
CA ARG A 289 14.71 6.72 -5.36
C ARG A 289 15.05 5.58 -6.32
N TYR A 290 15.36 5.88 -7.59
CA TYR A 290 15.68 4.84 -8.58
C TYR A 290 17.12 4.35 -8.46
N SER A 291 18.02 5.16 -7.91
CA SER A 291 19.40 4.76 -7.64
C SER A 291 19.47 3.64 -6.60
N LEU A 292 18.60 3.71 -5.57
CA LEU A 292 18.46 2.64 -4.56
C LEU A 292 18.00 1.32 -5.18
N LEU A 293 17.03 1.36 -6.10
CA LEU A 293 16.54 0.15 -6.80
C LEU A 293 17.62 -0.48 -7.72
N LEU A 294 18.55 0.32 -8.23
CA LEU A 294 19.64 -0.14 -9.10
C LEU A 294 20.83 -0.69 -8.30
N ALA A 295 21.08 -0.17 -7.09
CA ALA A 295 22.18 -0.62 -6.24
C ALA A 295 22.06 -2.11 -5.84
N ASP A 296 20.83 -2.56 -5.59
CA ASP A 296 20.52 -3.96 -5.25
C ASP A 296 20.63 -4.94 -6.44
N SER A 297 20.74 -4.43 -7.66
CA SER A 297 20.76 -5.24 -8.89
C SER A 297 22.17 -5.59 -9.39
N GLN A 298 23.22 -5.05 -8.75
CA GLN A 298 24.60 -5.43 -9.07
C GLN A 298 24.88 -6.80 -8.46
N PRO A 299 25.23 -7.83 -9.25
CA PRO A 299 25.60 -9.14 -8.72
C PRO A 299 26.77 -8.93 -7.75
N THR A 300 26.58 -9.36 -6.50
CA THR A 300 27.66 -9.33 -5.51
C THR A 300 28.74 -10.24 -6.05
N THR A 301 29.79 -9.66 -6.64
CA THR A 301 31.00 -10.41 -7.00
C THR A 301 31.62 -10.85 -5.69
N THR A 302 31.24 -12.04 -5.22
CA THR A 302 31.96 -12.77 -4.19
C THR A 302 33.37 -12.98 -4.72
N PHE A 303 34.29 -12.24 -4.14
CA PHE A 303 35.71 -12.34 -4.42
C PHE A 303 36.20 -13.65 -3.79
N ASP A 304 36.17 -14.73 -4.56
CA ASP A 304 36.81 -15.99 -4.17
C ASP A 304 38.33 -15.79 -4.21
N GLY A 305 38.87 -15.30 -3.10
CA GLY A 305 40.31 -15.20 -2.87
C GLY A 305 40.91 -16.59 -2.61
N GLU A 306 41.02 -17.42 -3.64
CA GLU A 306 41.98 -18.54 -3.63
C GLU A 306 43.40 -17.99 -3.84
N GLY A 307 43.98 -17.50 -2.73
CA GLY A 307 45.41 -17.23 -2.63
C GLY A 307 46.20 -18.54 -2.61
N THR A 308 46.72 -18.90 -3.77
CA THR A 308 47.70 -19.97 -4.01
C THR A 308 48.93 -19.78 -3.13
N ARG A 309 49.18 -20.72 -2.21
CA ARG A 309 50.48 -20.88 -1.54
C ARG A 309 51.42 -21.62 -2.49
N GLU A 310 52.26 -20.90 -3.21
CA GLU A 310 53.38 -21.49 -3.97
C GLU A 310 54.56 -21.85 -3.06
N GLY A 311 55.20 -22.95 -3.42
CA GLY A 311 56.12 -23.71 -2.58
C GLY A 311 57.50 -23.10 -2.41
N ARG A 312 58.06 -23.27 -1.21
CA ARG A 312 59.51 -23.19 -1.00
C ARG A 312 60.14 -24.52 -1.38
N GLY A 313 60.83 -24.54 -2.52
CA GLY A 313 61.71 -25.63 -2.97
C GLY A 313 63.02 -25.71 -2.18
N PRO A 314 63.77 -26.83 -2.34
CA PRO A 314 64.86 -27.21 -1.45
C PRO A 314 66.22 -26.59 -1.80
N ARG A 315 67.06 -26.56 -0.76
CA ARG A 315 68.48 -26.15 -0.70
C ARG A 315 69.33 -26.67 -1.86
N GLN A 316 70.17 -25.80 -2.42
CA GLN A 316 71.43 -26.18 -3.05
C GLN A 316 72.60 -25.79 -2.14
N SER A 317 73.41 -26.81 -1.82
CA SER A 317 74.75 -26.70 -1.26
C SER A 317 75.75 -26.56 -2.40
N VAL A 318 76.62 -25.55 -2.36
CA VAL A 318 77.89 -25.54 -3.10
C VAL A 318 78.97 -25.00 -2.17
N GLY A 319 80.04 -25.78 -2.05
CA GLY A 319 81.21 -25.47 -1.24
C GLY A 319 82.30 -24.72 -2.00
N GLY A 320 83.38 -24.45 -1.26
CA GLY A 320 84.62 -23.81 -1.68
C GLY A 320 85.14 -23.00 -0.47
N GLY A 321 86.24 -23.31 0.21
CA GLY A 321 87.40 -24.12 -0.16
C GLY A 321 88.55 -23.22 -0.59
N LEU A 322 89.35 -22.82 0.41
CA LEU A 322 90.65 -22.11 0.39
C LEU A 322 90.67 -20.63 0.00
#